data_AF-A0A2N4S7F1-F1
#
_entry.id   AF-A0A2N4S7F1-F1
#
_cell.length_a   1.000
_cell.length_b   1.000
_cell.length_c   1.000
_cell.angle_alpha   90.00
_cell.angle_beta   90.00
_cell.angle_gamma   90.00
#
_symmetry.space_group_name_H-M   'P 1'
#
loop_
_entity.id
_entity.type
_entity.pdbx_description
1 polymer ?
#
loop_
_entity_poly.entity_id
_entity_poly.type
_entity_poly.pdbx_seq_one_letter_code
_entity_poly.pdbx_strand_id
1 'polypeptide(L)'
;MKKEVFDYLIFDKLDDRSWWHKEAFKDAVEQLKKEGLPTTLEFIQKITKDENSLRDFVNEEQRKRLSGGFVPNAEREFVHEAFVGLYERLQKKIADLRNALNGSLVIKADGDTVEIDEDAMQEKLKKAATIEIDAVRGEEYYKKFMEVVSAWQSLCEYEKKNNFPQIIRRLEFHDLIPFDFPLGRDGTISESTFAYALRNWLKKRSKQQSGLV
;
A
#
# COMPACT_ATOMS: atom_id res chain seq x y z
N MET A 1 9.77 -21.96 -15.61
CA MET A 1 8.29 -22.00 -15.49
C MET A 1 7.93 -21.00 -14.42
N LYS A 2 7.08 -20.01 -14.72
CA LYS A 2 6.68 -18.98 -13.75
C LYS A 2 5.66 -19.59 -12.79
N LYS A 3 5.87 -19.47 -11.48
CA LYS A 3 4.93 -19.92 -10.44
C LYS A 3 4.44 -18.68 -9.72
N GLU A 4 3.13 -18.57 -9.60
CA GLU A 4 2.50 -17.54 -8.79
C GLU A 4 2.54 -17.97 -7.33
N VAL A 5 3.06 -17.11 -6.46
CA VAL A 5 3.08 -17.33 -5.02
C VAL A 5 2.25 -16.23 -4.37
N PHE A 6 1.25 -16.64 -3.59
CA PHE A 6 0.41 -15.75 -2.80
C PHE A 6 1.04 -15.48 -1.43
N ASP A 7 1.21 -14.20 -1.08
CA ASP A 7 1.76 -13.78 0.21
C ASP A 7 0.63 -13.34 1.16
N TYR A 8 0.22 -14.26 2.04
CA TYR A 8 -0.83 -14.02 3.03
C TYR A 8 -0.51 -12.87 3.99
N LEU A 9 0.74 -12.69 4.41
CA LEU A 9 1.13 -11.62 5.33
C LEU A 9 1.02 -10.23 4.68
N ILE A 10 1.33 -10.14 3.39
CA ILE A 10 1.14 -8.91 2.62
C ILE A 10 -0.34 -8.66 2.36
N PHE A 11 -1.11 -9.72 2.08
CA PHE A 11 -2.55 -9.60 1.93
C PHE A 11 -3.20 -9.03 3.20
N ASP A 12 -2.93 -9.61 4.37
CA ASP A 12 -3.50 -9.15 5.65
C ASP A 12 -3.15 -7.68 5.93
N LYS A 13 -1.89 -7.28 5.71
CA LYS A 13 -1.47 -5.87 5.87
C LYS A 13 -2.16 -4.91 4.91
N LEU A 14 -2.43 -5.36 3.69
CA LEU A 14 -3.13 -4.56 2.70
C LEU A 14 -4.64 -4.49 3.01
N ASP A 15 -5.21 -5.56 3.54
CA ASP A 15 -6.61 -5.63 3.97
C ASP A 15 -6.85 -4.70 5.17
N ASP A 16 -5.98 -4.74 6.19
CA ASP A 16 -6.00 -3.81 7.33
C ASP A 16 -5.93 -2.34 6.87
N ARG A 17 -5.07 -2.05 5.88
CA ARG A 17 -4.97 -0.70 5.32
C ARG A 17 -6.22 -0.32 4.52
N SER A 18 -6.85 -1.29 3.85
CA SER A 18 -8.07 -1.06 3.08
C SER A 18 -9.22 -0.58 3.98
N TRP A 19 -9.26 -1.02 5.23
CA TRP A 19 -10.25 -0.56 6.21
C TRP A 19 -10.21 0.96 6.39
N TRP A 20 -9.02 1.55 6.57
CA TRP A 20 -8.84 3.00 6.65
C TRP A 20 -9.29 3.73 5.38
N HIS A 21 -9.08 3.12 4.22
CA HIS A 21 -9.53 3.67 2.95
C HIS A 21 -11.06 3.66 2.80
N LYS A 22 -11.73 2.64 3.32
CA LYS A 22 -13.21 2.58 3.35
C LYS A 22 -13.78 3.66 4.27
N GLU A 23 -13.20 3.86 5.45
CA GLU A 23 -13.67 4.89 6.40
C GLU A 23 -13.42 6.30 5.86
N ALA A 24 -12.26 6.56 5.25
CA ALA A 24 -12.00 7.84 4.57
C ALA A 24 -13.01 8.13 3.45
N PHE A 25 -13.43 7.11 2.71
CA PHE A 25 -14.47 7.26 1.69
C PHE A 25 -15.82 7.64 2.29
N LYS A 26 -16.28 6.93 3.33
CA LYS A 26 -17.55 7.23 3.99
C LYS A 26 -17.57 8.65 4.54
N ASP A 27 -16.51 9.03 5.25
CA ASP A 27 -16.34 10.37 5.82
C ASP A 27 -16.42 11.48 4.74
N ALA A 28 -15.73 11.27 3.61
CA ALA A 28 -15.73 12.24 2.52
C ALA A 28 -17.10 12.34 1.84
N VAL A 29 -17.76 11.22 1.57
CA VAL A 29 -19.11 11.19 0.97
C VAL A 29 -20.14 11.83 1.91
N GLU A 30 -20.07 11.56 3.22
CA GLU A 30 -20.96 12.17 4.20
C GLU A 30 -20.75 13.70 4.27
N GLN A 31 -19.50 14.16 4.27
CA GLN A 31 -19.21 15.59 4.26
C GLN A 31 -19.70 16.26 2.98
N LEU A 32 -19.51 15.64 1.81
CA LEU A 32 -20.04 16.16 0.54
C LEU A 32 -21.57 16.30 0.59
N LYS A 33 -22.28 15.30 1.13
CA LYS A 33 -23.74 15.38 1.32
C LYS A 33 -24.15 16.50 2.27
N LYS A 34 -23.42 16.72 3.36
CA LYS A 34 -23.69 17.82 4.32
C LYS A 34 -23.55 19.20 3.69
N GLU A 35 -22.59 19.38 2.79
CA GLU A 35 -22.38 20.62 2.06
C GLU A 35 -23.31 20.76 0.83
N GLY A 36 -24.17 19.76 0.57
CA GLY A 36 -25.09 19.75 -0.58
C GLY A 36 -24.39 19.54 -1.93
N LEU A 37 -23.19 18.99 -1.93
CA LEU A 37 -22.42 18.71 -3.15
C LEU A 37 -22.81 17.35 -3.75
N PRO A 38 -22.68 17.18 -5.08
CA PRO A 38 -22.91 15.90 -5.73
C PRO A 38 -21.99 14.80 -5.18
N THR A 39 -22.48 13.57 -5.12
CA THR A 39 -21.68 12.38 -4.78
C THR A 39 -21.64 11.38 -5.92
N THR A 40 -21.68 11.87 -7.16
CA THR A 40 -21.55 11.03 -8.35
C THR A 40 -20.10 10.65 -8.58
N LEU A 41 -19.89 9.54 -9.31
CA LEU A 41 -18.54 9.06 -9.64
C LEU A 41 -17.73 10.12 -10.38
N GLU A 42 -18.33 10.79 -11.36
CA GLU A 42 -17.69 11.85 -12.15
C GLU A 42 -17.25 13.02 -11.27
N PHE A 43 -18.10 13.44 -10.31
CA PHE A 43 -17.77 14.54 -9.42
C PHE A 43 -16.62 14.18 -8.48
N ILE A 44 -16.66 12.98 -7.88
CA ILE A 44 -15.58 12.50 -7.01
C ILE A 44 -14.27 12.40 -7.77
N GLN A 45 -14.28 11.86 -8.99
CA GLN A 45 -13.10 11.82 -9.84
C GLN A 45 -12.60 13.22 -10.21
N LYS A 46 -13.50 14.18 -10.46
CA LYS A 46 -13.14 15.57 -10.75
C LYS A 46 -12.42 16.23 -9.57
N ILE A 47 -12.96 16.14 -8.35
CA ILE A 47 -12.41 16.84 -7.18
C ILE A 47 -11.18 16.15 -6.57
N THR A 48 -10.95 14.87 -6.89
CA THR A 48 -9.81 14.09 -6.39
C THR A 48 -8.67 13.92 -7.41
N LYS A 49 -8.82 14.45 -8.63
CA LYS A 49 -7.87 14.29 -9.73
C LYS A 49 -6.46 14.77 -9.37
N ASP A 50 -6.34 15.93 -8.75
CA ASP A 50 -5.09 16.56 -8.34
C ASP A 50 -5.26 17.37 -7.04
N GLU A 51 -4.17 17.92 -6.50
CA GLU A 51 -4.18 18.66 -5.24
C GLU A 51 -4.94 19.98 -5.31
N ASN A 52 -5.00 20.57 -6.50
CA ASN A 52 -5.68 21.84 -6.73
C ASN A 52 -7.11 21.65 -7.24
N SER A 53 -7.54 20.44 -7.63
CA SER A 53 -8.87 20.22 -8.22
C SER A 53 -10.02 20.73 -7.35
N LEU A 54 -9.96 20.50 -6.03
CA LEU A 54 -10.97 21.01 -5.10
C LEU A 54 -10.93 22.54 -5.04
N ARG A 55 -9.73 23.12 -4.97
CA ARG A 55 -9.53 24.57 -4.93
C ARG A 55 -10.04 25.23 -6.21
N ASP A 56 -9.76 24.64 -7.35
CA ASP A 56 -10.14 25.14 -8.65
C ASP A 56 -11.66 25.04 -8.83
N PHE A 57 -12.30 23.96 -8.36
CA PHE A 57 -13.75 23.84 -8.30
C PHE A 57 -14.38 24.94 -7.43
N VAL A 58 -13.89 25.13 -6.20
CA VAL A 58 -14.38 26.17 -5.29
C VAL A 58 -14.23 27.57 -5.90
N ASN A 59 -13.08 27.85 -6.52
CA ASN A 59 -12.81 29.12 -7.20
C ASN A 59 -13.72 29.34 -8.41
N GLU A 60 -14.01 28.28 -9.18
CA GLU A 60 -14.89 28.32 -10.34
C GLU A 60 -16.33 28.66 -9.92
N GLU A 61 -16.85 27.99 -8.88
CA GLU A 61 -18.18 28.26 -8.32
C GLU A 61 -18.29 29.65 -7.69
N GLN A 62 -17.24 30.09 -6.97
CA GLN A 62 -17.17 31.46 -6.45
C GLN A 62 -17.22 32.49 -7.60
N ARG A 63 -16.47 32.27 -8.69
CA ARG A 63 -16.49 33.16 -9.86
C ARG A 63 -17.84 33.18 -10.56
N LYS A 64 -18.49 32.03 -10.74
CA LYS A 64 -19.85 31.95 -11.31
C LYS A 64 -20.83 32.78 -10.48
N ARG A 65 -20.77 32.66 -9.15
CA ARG A 65 -21.63 33.43 -8.23
C ARG A 65 -21.40 34.93 -8.34
N LEU A 66 -20.14 35.36 -8.48
CA LEU A 66 -19.75 36.77 -8.55
C LEU A 66 -19.86 37.39 -9.96
N SER A 67 -20.00 36.58 -11.01
CA SER A 67 -20.11 37.05 -12.40
C SER A 67 -21.48 37.62 -12.79
N GLY A 68 -22.48 37.55 -11.90
CA GLY A 68 -23.89 37.86 -12.19
C GLY A 68 -24.29 39.33 -12.25
N GLY A 69 -23.35 40.29 -12.25
CA GLY A 69 -23.63 41.73 -12.30
C GLY A 69 -22.92 42.53 -11.21
N PHE A 70 -23.47 43.69 -10.85
CA PHE A 70 -22.91 44.50 -9.76
C PHE A 70 -23.17 43.81 -8.41
N VAL A 71 -22.09 43.32 -7.78
CA VAL A 71 -22.10 42.77 -6.42
C VAL A 71 -21.42 43.79 -5.49
N PRO A 72 -22.12 44.31 -4.46
CA PRO A 72 -21.54 45.17 -3.43
C PRO A 72 -20.34 44.52 -2.74
N ASN A 73 -19.35 45.32 -2.30
CA ASN A 73 -18.13 44.80 -1.68
C ASN A 73 -18.40 43.90 -0.47
N ALA A 74 -19.35 44.28 0.40
CA ALA A 74 -19.71 43.49 1.58
C ALA A 74 -20.28 42.10 1.21
N GLU A 75 -21.08 42.01 0.15
CA GLU A 75 -21.61 40.72 -0.34
C GLU A 75 -20.49 39.89 -0.98
N ARG A 76 -19.53 40.55 -1.62
CA ARG A 76 -18.34 39.90 -2.18
C ARG A 76 -17.47 39.24 -1.11
N GLU A 77 -17.25 39.93 0.01
CA GLU A 77 -16.51 39.42 1.16
C GLU A 77 -17.25 38.25 1.81
N PHE A 78 -18.55 38.38 2.06
CA PHE A 78 -19.36 37.30 2.64
C PHE A 78 -19.34 36.03 1.78
N VAL A 79 -19.46 36.18 0.45
CA VAL A 79 -19.35 35.04 -0.47
C VAL A 79 -17.95 34.43 -0.40
N HIS A 80 -16.90 35.24 -0.37
CA HIS A 80 -15.54 34.72 -0.26
C HIS A 80 -15.32 33.91 1.01
N GLU A 81 -15.73 34.44 2.17
CA GLU A 81 -15.61 33.75 3.46
C GLU A 81 -16.37 32.41 3.47
N ALA A 82 -17.58 32.38 2.87
CA ALA A 82 -18.36 31.14 2.76
C ALA A 82 -17.63 30.06 1.94
N PHE A 83 -17.04 30.44 0.80
CA PHE A 83 -16.30 29.50 -0.05
C PHE A 83 -14.95 29.08 0.56
N VAL A 84 -14.26 29.97 1.28
CA VAL A 84 -13.05 29.62 2.05
C VAL A 84 -13.40 28.61 3.15
N GLY A 85 -14.46 28.86 3.92
CA GLY A 85 -14.91 27.94 4.96
C GLY A 85 -15.33 26.57 4.41
N LEU A 86 -15.97 26.54 3.22
CA LEU A 86 -16.28 25.29 2.51
C LEU A 86 -15.00 24.52 2.16
N TYR A 87 -14.01 25.21 1.58
CA TYR A 87 -12.73 24.62 1.22
C TYR A 87 -12.00 24.04 2.43
N GLU A 88 -11.90 24.78 3.54
CA GLU A 88 -11.23 24.32 4.76
C GLU A 88 -11.87 23.06 5.35
N ARG A 89 -13.20 22.95 5.32
CA ARG A 89 -13.92 21.75 5.79
C ARG A 89 -13.71 20.54 4.90
N LEU A 90 -13.57 20.75 3.59
CA LEU A 90 -13.46 19.66 2.61
C LEU A 90 -12.02 19.23 2.32
N GLN A 91 -11.05 20.14 2.39
CA GLN A 91 -9.67 19.90 1.91
C GLN A 91 -9.06 18.62 2.50
N LYS A 92 -9.16 18.44 3.82
CA LYS A 92 -8.61 17.26 4.49
C LYS A 92 -9.31 15.98 4.05
N LYS A 93 -10.65 15.97 4.03
CA LYS A 93 -11.45 14.79 3.68
C LYS A 93 -11.26 14.37 2.23
N ILE A 94 -11.18 15.33 1.31
CA ILE A 94 -10.92 15.07 -0.10
C ILE A 94 -9.48 14.62 -0.33
N ALA A 95 -8.51 15.15 0.42
CA ALA A 95 -7.14 14.66 0.37
C ALA A 95 -7.03 13.20 0.86
N ASP A 96 -7.72 12.84 1.94
CA ASP A 96 -7.78 11.47 2.47
C ASP A 96 -8.47 10.53 1.48
N LEU A 97 -9.58 10.96 0.86
CA LEU A 97 -10.26 10.22 -0.20
C LEU A 97 -9.37 10.00 -1.42
N ARG A 98 -8.63 11.03 -1.87
CA ARG A 98 -7.67 10.92 -2.97
C ARG A 98 -6.58 9.90 -2.65
N ASN A 99 -6.04 9.94 -1.42
CA ASN A 99 -5.06 8.96 -0.98
C ASN A 99 -5.65 7.53 -0.96
N ALA A 100 -6.92 7.38 -0.60
CA ALA A 100 -7.62 6.11 -0.64
C ALA A 100 -7.79 5.58 -2.08
N LEU A 101 -8.22 6.43 -3.02
CA LEU A 101 -8.39 6.10 -4.43
C LEU A 101 -7.07 5.74 -5.13
N ASN A 102 -6.00 6.47 -4.83
CA ASN A 102 -4.65 6.15 -5.30
C ASN A 102 -4.09 4.86 -4.67
N GLY A 103 -4.64 4.46 -3.52
CA GLY A 103 -4.30 3.23 -2.80
C GLY A 103 -5.07 2.02 -3.33
N SER A 104 -5.71 1.29 -2.42
CA SER A 104 -6.47 0.08 -2.76
C SER A 104 -7.94 0.33 -3.08
N LEU A 105 -8.50 1.50 -2.75
CA LEU A 105 -9.93 1.75 -2.89
C LEU A 105 -10.35 1.69 -4.36
N VAL A 106 -11.43 0.97 -4.62
CA VAL A 106 -12.12 0.95 -5.91
C VAL A 106 -13.56 1.35 -5.66
N ILE A 107 -14.06 2.29 -6.45
CA ILE A 107 -15.43 2.81 -6.33
C ILE A 107 -16.18 2.55 -7.64
N LYS A 108 -17.47 2.26 -7.53
CA LYS A 108 -18.40 2.06 -8.65
C LYS A 108 -19.53 3.08 -8.56
N ALA A 109 -20.12 3.40 -9.72
CA ALA A 109 -21.34 4.20 -9.76
C ALA A 109 -22.53 3.32 -9.33
N ASP A 110 -23.37 3.85 -8.44
CA ASP A 110 -24.67 3.29 -8.11
C ASP A 110 -25.73 4.39 -8.25
N GLY A 111 -26.29 4.48 -9.46
CA GLY A 111 -27.19 5.56 -9.86
C GLY A 111 -26.56 6.95 -9.67
N ASP A 112 -27.20 7.78 -8.85
CA ASP A 112 -26.75 9.14 -8.51
C ASP A 112 -25.72 9.18 -7.36
N THR A 113 -25.31 8.01 -6.87
CA THR A 113 -24.38 7.87 -5.76
C THR A 113 -23.18 6.99 -6.13
N VAL A 114 -22.22 6.91 -5.21
CA VAL A 114 -21.05 6.05 -5.33
C VAL A 114 -21.04 5.01 -4.24
N GLU A 115 -20.63 3.81 -4.60
CA GLU A 115 -20.40 2.71 -3.67
C GLU A 115 -18.99 2.18 -3.81
N ILE A 116 -18.52 1.50 -2.75
CA ILE A 116 -17.24 0.79 -2.77
C ILE A 116 -17.44 -0.52 -3.53
N ASP A 117 -16.57 -0.78 -4.50
CA ASP A 117 -16.53 -2.06 -5.19
C ASP A 117 -15.65 -3.03 -4.39
N GLU A 118 -16.27 -3.77 -3.47
CA GLU A 118 -15.55 -4.68 -2.58
C GLU A 118 -14.90 -5.84 -3.34
N ASP A 119 -15.55 -6.34 -4.40
CA ASP A 119 -15.05 -7.45 -5.20
C ASP A 119 -13.80 -7.02 -5.99
N ALA A 120 -13.88 -5.90 -6.70
CA ALA A 120 -12.74 -5.36 -7.44
C ALA A 120 -11.59 -4.95 -6.51
N MET A 121 -11.91 -4.43 -5.33
CA MET A 121 -10.91 -4.13 -4.30
C MET A 121 -10.21 -5.42 -3.85
N GLN A 122 -10.96 -6.48 -3.53
CA GLN A 122 -10.37 -7.77 -3.14
C GLN A 122 -9.48 -8.35 -4.24
N GLU A 123 -9.90 -8.29 -5.51
CA GLU A 123 -9.07 -8.76 -6.63
C GLU A 123 -7.78 -7.96 -6.77
N LYS A 124 -7.85 -6.62 -6.64
CA LYS A 124 -6.68 -5.74 -6.68
C LYS A 124 -5.71 -6.08 -5.55
N LEU A 125 -6.23 -6.32 -4.35
CA LEU A 125 -5.44 -6.74 -3.19
C LEU A 125 -4.77 -8.10 -3.41
N LYS A 126 -5.52 -9.09 -3.92
CA LYS A 126 -4.99 -10.43 -4.23
C LYS A 126 -3.90 -10.37 -5.29
N LYS A 127 -4.09 -9.59 -6.36
CA LYS A 127 -3.08 -9.38 -7.40
C LYS A 127 -1.82 -8.69 -6.85
N ALA A 128 -1.98 -7.69 -5.99
CA ALA A 128 -0.84 -7.02 -5.35
C ALA A 128 -0.06 -7.93 -4.37
N ALA A 129 -0.77 -8.83 -3.69
CA ALA A 129 -0.19 -9.82 -2.80
C ALA A 129 0.54 -10.94 -3.57
N THR A 130 0.06 -11.29 -4.77
CA THR A 130 0.65 -12.32 -5.62
C THR A 130 1.93 -11.83 -6.28
N ILE A 131 2.97 -12.67 -6.28
CA ILE A 131 4.21 -12.43 -7.02
C ILE A 131 4.47 -13.55 -8.01
N GLU A 132 4.88 -13.17 -9.22
CA GLU A 132 5.49 -14.11 -10.16
C GLU A 132 6.93 -14.36 -9.72
N ILE A 133 7.22 -15.57 -9.27
CA ILE A 133 8.59 -16.04 -9.05
C ILE A 133 8.95 -16.99 -10.19
N ASP A 134 10.17 -16.85 -10.72
CA ASP A 134 10.77 -17.89 -11.55
C ASP A 134 11.10 -19.09 -10.66
N ALA A 135 10.16 -20.04 -10.58
CA ALA A 135 10.22 -21.18 -9.66
C ALA A 135 11.49 -22.01 -9.84
N VAL A 136 12.03 -22.07 -11.06
CA VAL A 136 13.24 -22.85 -11.36
C VAL A 136 14.43 -22.24 -10.62
N ARG A 137 14.61 -20.93 -10.69
CA ARG A 137 15.69 -20.23 -9.97
C ARG A 137 15.47 -20.19 -8.47
N GLY A 138 14.21 -20.10 -8.02
CA GLY A 138 13.85 -20.17 -6.62
C GLY A 138 14.17 -21.54 -5.99
N GLU A 139 13.79 -22.62 -6.66
CA GLU A 139 14.11 -24.00 -6.24
C GLU A 139 15.61 -24.28 -6.30
N GLU A 140 16.32 -23.81 -7.33
CA GLU A 140 17.78 -23.93 -7.42
C GLU A 140 18.49 -23.20 -6.27
N TYR A 141 18.05 -21.98 -5.94
CA TYR A 141 18.61 -21.24 -4.81
C TYR A 141 18.28 -21.94 -3.49
N TYR A 142 17.05 -22.42 -3.31
CA TYR A 142 16.64 -23.14 -2.11
C TYR A 142 17.46 -24.43 -1.92
N LYS A 143 17.70 -25.20 -2.99
CA LYS A 143 18.57 -26.39 -2.95
C LYS A 143 19.98 -26.04 -2.51
N LYS A 144 20.59 -25.02 -3.12
CA LYS A 144 21.93 -24.53 -2.73
C LYS A 144 21.96 -24.02 -1.28
N PHE A 145 20.89 -23.36 -0.83
CA PHE A 145 20.76 -22.89 0.54
C PHE A 145 20.69 -24.05 1.54
N MET A 146 19.88 -25.07 1.25
CA MET A 146 19.78 -26.27 2.08
C MET A 146 21.08 -27.09 2.10
N GLU A 147 21.85 -27.13 1.02
CA GLU A 147 23.19 -27.72 1.00
C GLU A 147 24.13 -27.02 1.98
N VAL A 148 24.11 -25.68 2.02
CA VAL A 148 24.92 -24.88 2.96
C VAL A 148 24.50 -25.16 4.40
N VAL A 149 23.19 -25.21 4.69
CA VAL A 149 22.66 -25.53 6.02
C VAL A 149 23.06 -26.95 6.44
N SER A 150 22.96 -27.93 5.54
CA SER A 150 23.34 -29.31 5.82
C SER A 150 24.84 -29.47 6.06
N ALA A 151 25.68 -28.80 5.27
CA ALA A 151 27.13 -28.78 5.46
C ALA A 151 27.50 -28.15 6.82
N TRP A 152 26.82 -27.08 7.21
CA TRP A 152 26.99 -26.44 8.51
C TRP A 152 26.64 -27.38 9.68
N GLN A 153 25.49 -28.04 9.60
CA GLN A 153 25.07 -29.01 10.61
C GLN A 153 26.06 -30.17 10.71
N SER A 154 26.52 -30.69 9.56
CA SER A 154 27.52 -31.77 9.50
C SER A 154 28.84 -31.37 10.18
N LEU A 155 29.29 -30.13 9.99
CA LEU A 155 30.48 -29.61 10.65
C LEU A 155 30.28 -29.47 12.17
N CYS A 156 29.11 -29.00 12.61
CA CYS A 156 28.78 -28.92 14.04
C CYS A 156 28.76 -30.31 14.69
N GLU A 157 28.22 -31.32 14.00
CA GLU A 157 28.23 -32.71 14.46
C GLU A 157 29.64 -33.30 14.50
N TYR A 158 30.49 -32.97 13.52
CA TYR A 158 31.88 -33.38 13.49
C TYR A 158 32.69 -32.78 14.66
N GLU A 159 32.51 -31.50 14.98
CA GLU A 159 33.14 -30.88 16.15
C GLU A 159 32.73 -31.59 17.45
N LYS A 160 31.44 -31.90 17.58
CA LYS A 160 30.89 -32.60 18.76
C LYS A 160 31.43 -34.03 18.89
N LYS A 161 31.55 -34.77 17.79
CA LYS A 161 32.01 -36.17 17.78
C LYS A 161 33.50 -36.29 18.12
N ASN A 162 34.30 -35.30 17.76
CA ASN A 162 35.75 -35.31 17.93
C ASN A 162 36.22 -34.45 19.14
N ASN A 163 35.31 -34.00 20.00
CA ASN A 163 35.59 -33.13 21.16
C ASN A 163 36.33 -31.82 20.80
N PHE A 164 36.12 -31.29 19.60
CA PHE A 164 36.62 -29.96 19.26
C PHE A 164 35.78 -28.88 19.95
N PRO A 165 36.35 -27.68 20.19
CA PRO A 165 35.57 -26.53 20.64
C PRO A 165 34.44 -26.25 19.63
N GLN A 166 33.19 -26.09 20.11
CA GLN A 166 32.01 -25.84 19.26
C GLN A 166 32.01 -24.39 18.73
N ILE A 167 33.02 -24.03 17.93
CA ILE A 167 33.23 -22.67 17.42
C ILE A 167 32.17 -22.37 16.36
N ILE A 168 31.85 -23.36 15.51
CA ILE A 168 30.90 -23.18 14.41
C ILE A 168 29.51 -22.89 14.95
N ARG A 169 29.09 -23.53 16.04
CA ARG A 169 27.80 -23.25 16.68
C ARG A 169 27.65 -21.80 17.19
N ARG A 170 28.76 -21.12 17.48
CA ARG A 170 28.78 -19.73 17.98
C ARG A 170 28.78 -18.69 16.87
N LEU A 171 29.08 -19.08 15.64
CA LEU A 171 28.90 -18.23 14.47
C LEU A 171 27.40 -18.19 14.19
N GLU A 172 26.75 -17.09 14.54
CA GLU A 172 25.33 -16.93 14.24
C GLU A 172 25.17 -16.80 12.72
N PHE A 173 24.32 -17.64 12.12
CA PHE A 173 24.05 -17.65 10.67
C PHE A 173 23.54 -16.28 10.14
N HIS A 174 23.13 -15.39 11.05
CA HIS A 174 22.78 -14.01 10.79
C HIS A 174 23.92 -13.19 10.17
N ASP A 175 25.18 -13.53 10.43
CA ASP A 175 26.33 -12.74 9.94
C ASP A 175 26.67 -12.98 8.46
N LEU A 176 26.11 -14.04 7.84
CA LEU A 176 26.51 -14.48 6.49
C LEU A 176 25.35 -14.62 5.49
N ILE A 177 24.09 -14.44 5.93
CA ILE A 177 22.92 -14.46 5.04
C ILE A 177 22.29 -13.05 5.02
N PRO A 178 22.08 -12.43 3.84
CA PRO A 178 21.47 -11.10 3.73
C PRO A 178 19.96 -11.06 4.04
N PHE A 179 19.43 -12.14 4.60
CA PHE A 179 18.05 -12.33 4.97
C PHE A 179 18.05 -12.67 6.46
N ASP A 180 17.67 -11.72 7.30
CA ASP A 180 17.52 -11.89 8.75
C ASP A 180 16.41 -12.91 9.06
N PHE A 181 16.66 -14.18 8.78
CA PHE A 181 15.72 -15.26 9.02
C PHE A 181 15.85 -15.71 10.47
N PRO A 182 14.78 -15.62 11.30
CA PRO A 182 14.76 -16.33 12.56
C PRO A 182 14.70 -17.83 12.23
N LEU A 183 15.85 -18.51 12.30
CA LEU A 183 15.90 -19.96 12.17
C LEU A 183 15.10 -20.56 13.35
N GLY A 184 14.14 -21.43 13.05
CA GLY A 184 13.48 -22.24 14.08
C GLY A 184 14.50 -23.07 14.87
N ARG A 185 14.13 -23.55 16.05
CA ARG A 185 14.98 -24.42 16.90
C ARG A 185 15.43 -25.71 16.21
N ASP A 186 14.81 -26.07 15.09
CA ASP A 186 15.09 -27.23 14.24
C ASP A 186 15.88 -26.89 12.96
N GLY A 187 16.21 -25.61 12.73
CA GLY A 187 16.96 -25.16 11.56
C GLY A 187 16.17 -25.19 10.25
N THR A 188 14.83 -25.31 10.30
CA THR A 188 14.00 -25.30 9.10
C THR A 188 13.40 -23.91 8.82
N ILE A 189 13.37 -23.51 7.55
CA ILE A 189 12.68 -22.31 7.06
C ILE A 189 11.57 -22.79 6.13
N SER A 190 10.32 -22.39 6.39
CA SER A 190 9.21 -22.70 5.48
C SER A 190 9.38 -21.98 4.14
N GLU A 191 8.92 -22.59 3.05
CA GLU A 191 8.95 -21.99 1.69
C GLU A 191 8.32 -20.58 1.68
N SER A 192 7.26 -20.38 2.46
CA SER A 192 6.60 -19.08 2.65
C SER A 192 7.49 -18.02 3.32
N THR A 193 8.25 -18.41 4.34
CA THR A 193 9.18 -17.50 5.05
C THR A 193 10.32 -17.11 4.12
N PHE A 194 10.85 -18.07 3.36
CA PHE A 194 11.89 -17.82 2.37
C PHE A 194 11.43 -16.87 1.25
N ALA A 195 10.24 -17.11 0.69
CA ALA A 195 9.65 -16.25 -0.35
C ALA A 195 9.45 -14.80 0.12
N TYR A 196 9.02 -14.60 1.37
CA TYR A 196 8.84 -13.28 1.97
C TYR A 196 10.14 -12.49 2.06
N ALA A 197 11.24 -13.10 2.53
CA ALA A 197 12.51 -12.40 2.63
C ALA A 197 13.16 -12.14 1.27
N LEU A 198 13.05 -13.08 0.32
CA LEU A 198 13.50 -12.89 -1.07
C LEU A 198 12.82 -11.68 -1.71
N ARG A 199 11.50 -11.53 -1.51
CA ARG A 199 10.73 -10.37 -1.98
C ARG A 199 11.21 -9.07 -1.35
N ASN A 200 11.47 -9.05 -0.04
CA ASN A 200 11.95 -7.85 0.65
C ASN A 200 13.33 -7.41 0.18
N TRP A 201 14.22 -8.36 -0.10
CA TRP A 201 15.52 -8.06 -0.68
C TRP A 201 15.43 -7.54 -2.12
N LEU A 202 14.58 -8.16 -2.96
CA LEU A 202 14.32 -7.67 -4.32
C LEU A 202 13.74 -6.24 -4.32
N LYS A 203 12.82 -5.93 -3.39
CA LYS A 203 12.28 -4.57 -3.19
C LYS A 203 13.32 -3.57 -2.69
N LYS A 204 14.23 -3.97 -1.78
CA LYS A 204 15.34 -3.11 -1.32
C LYS A 204 16.30 -2.81 -2.49
N ARG A 205 16.60 -3.82 -3.30
CA ARG A 205 17.49 -3.68 -4.46
C ARG A 205 16.88 -2.83 -5.58
N SER A 206 15.58 -2.97 -5.85
CA SER A 206 14.88 -2.11 -6.81
C SER A 206 14.87 -0.65 -6.35
N LYS A 207 14.66 -0.40 -5.04
CA LYS A 207 14.75 0.95 -4.46
C LYS A 207 16.14 1.57 -4.55
N GLN A 208 17.19 0.78 -4.34
CA GLN A 208 18.59 1.23 -4.49
C GLN A 208 18.95 1.55 -5.95
N GLN A 209 18.40 0.81 -6.93
CA GLN A 209 18.59 1.11 -8.35
C GLN A 209 17.83 2.37 -8.80
N SER A 210 16.66 2.66 -8.23
CA SER A 210 15.89 3.88 -8.51
C SER A 210 16.38 5.12 -7.75
N GLY A 211 17.36 4.99 -6.85
CA GLY A 211 18.03 6.10 -6.14
C GLY A 211 19.36 6.54 -6.76
N LEU A 212 19.70 6.02 -7.94
CA LEU A 212 20.81 6.48 -8.78
C LEU A 212 20.25 7.29 -9.96
N VAL A 213 19.63 8.43 -9.65
CA VAL A 213 19.50 9.60 -10.54
C VAL A 213 19.68 10.83 -9.67
#